data_AF-A0A850SYX0-F1
#
_entry.id   AF-A0A850SYX0-F1
#
_cell.length_a   1.000
_cell.length_b   1.000
_cell.length_c   1.000
_cell.angle_alpha   90.00
_cell.angle_beta   90.00
_cell.angle_gamma   90.00
#
_symmetry.space_group_name_H-M   'P 1'
#
loop_
_entity.id
_entity.type
_entity.pdbx_description
1 polymer ?
#
loop_
_entity_poly.entity_id
_entity_poly.type
_entity_poly.pdbx_seq_one_letter_code
_entity_poly.pdbx_strand_id
1 'polypeptide(L)' 'MAKKTFESALKQLENIVKEMESGDLTLEKAVKKYEEGIANTRFCLDILDKTEQKITQLTMNADGEPDVSDFKEEQ' A
#
# COMPACT_ATOMS: atom_id res chain seq x y z
N MET A 1 -4.55 21.73 -2.44
CA MET A 1 -5.02 20.36 -2.72
C MET A 1 -4.31 19.43 -1.75
N ALA A 2 -5.02 18.57 -1.01
CA ALA A 2 -4.39 17.67 -0.06
C ALA A 2 -3.63 16.56 -0.81
N LYS A 3 -2.37 16.31 -0.42
CA LYS A 3 -1.54 15.25 -1.00
C LYS A 3 -2.10 13.88 -0.56
N LYS A 4 -2.26 12.95 -1.50
CA LYS A 4 -2.66 11.57 -1.19
C LYS A 4 -1.56 10.89 -0.36
N THR A 5 -1.93 10.29 0.77
CA THR A 5 -1.03 9.54 1.68
C THR A 5 -1.36 8.05 1.65
N PHE A 6 -0.44 7.21 2.15
CA PHE A 6 -0.66 5.77 2.27
C PHE A 6 -1.91 5.45 3.10
N GLU A 7 -2.04 6.06 4.28
CA GLU A 7 -3.16 5.83 5.20
C GLU A 7 -4.49 6.26 4.57
N SER A 8 -4.47 7.37 3.82
CA SER A 8 -5.67 7.83 3.09
C SER A 8 -6.07 6.87 1.98
N ALA A 9 -5.11 6.29 1.25
CA ALA A 9 -5.35 5.35 0.16
C ALA A 9 -5.81 3.99 0.69
N LEU A 10 -5.20 3.51 1.79
CA LEU A 10 -5.60 2.29 2.47
C LEU A 10 -7.04 2.40 2.99
N LYS A 11 -7.39 3.51 3.63
CA LYS A 11 -8.76 3.76 4.09
C LYS A 11 -9.78 3.82 2.95
N GLN A 12 -9.40 4.36 1.79
CA GLN A 12 -10.24 4.33 0.59
C GLN A 12 -10.44 2.89 0.09
N LEU A 13 -9.39 2.07 0.08
CA LEU A 13 -9.48 0.67 -0.31
C LEU A 13 -10.40 -0.13 0.63
N GLU A 14 -10.28 0.06 1.95
CA GLU A 14 -11.17 -0.56 2.94
C GLU A 14 -12.65 -0.21 2.70
N ASN A 15 -12.93 1.06 2.37
CA ASN A 15 -14.29 1.49 2.06
C ASN A 15 -14.81 0.86 0.77
N ILE A 16 -13.97 0.77 -0.27
CA ILE A 16 -14.31 0.11 -1.54
C ILE A 16 -14.68 -1.35 -1.28
N VAL A 17 -13.86 -2.07 -0.50
CA VAL A 17 -14.13 -3.48 -0.15
C VAL A 17 -15.47 -3.60 0.57
N LYS A 18 -15.73 -2.76 1.59
CA LYS A 18 -17.02 -2.77 2.31
C LYS A 18 -18.21 -2.52 1.41
N GLU A 19 -18.10 -1.58 0.46
CA GLU A 19 -19.17 -1.31 -0.51
C GLU A 19 -19.37 -2.47 -1.48
N MET A 20 -18.30 -3.16 -1.90
CA MET A 20 -18.39 -4.34 -2.76
C MET A 20 -18.99 -5.55 -2.03
N GLU A 21 -18.69 -5.70 -0.73
CA GLU A 21 -19.23 -6.77 0.12
C GLU A 21 -20.70 -6.57 0.50
N SER A 22 -21.23 -5.34 0.46
CA SER A 22 -22.64 -5.09 0.78
C SER A 22 -23.60 -5.72 -0.22
N GLY A 23 -23.17 -5.96 -1.46
CA GLY A 23 -23.99 -6.56 -2.50
C GLY A 23 -25.01 -5.62 -3.14
N ASP A 24 -25.08 -4.35 -2.73
CA ASP A 24 -26.08 -3.38 -3.21
C ASP A 24 -25.64 -2.63 -4.49
N LEU A 25 -24.47 -2.97 -5.03
CA LEU A 25 -23.91 -2.31 -6.21
C LEU A 25 -24.49 -2.90 -7.50
N THR A 26 -24.89 -2.02 -8.41
CA THR A 26 -25.13 -2.41 -9.80
C THR A 26 -23.82 -2.87 -10.46
N LEU A 27 -23.90 -3.70 -11.49
CA LEU A 27 -22.71 -4.19 -12.22
C LEU A 27 -21.79 -3.04 -12.67
N GLU A 28 -22.34 -1.98 -13.22
CA GLU A 28 -21.54 -0.82 -13.67
C GLU A 28 -20.82 -0.13 -12.50
N LYS A 29 -21.47 0.00 -11.34
CA LYS A 29 -20.85 0.57 -10.13
C LYS A 29 -19.77 -0.36 -9.57
N ALA A 30 -20.02 -1.68 -9.59
CA ALA A 30 -19.05 -2.67 -9.14
C ALA A 30 -17.76 -2.63 -9.99
N VAL A 31 -17.89 -2.49 -11.31
CA VAL A 31 -16.72 -2.32 -12.20
C VAL A 31 -15.95 -1.05 -11.87
N LYS A 32 -16.62 0.10 -11.70
CA LYS A 32 -15.94 1.35 -11.32
C LYS A 32 -15.22 1.23 -9.98
N LYS A 33 -15.87 0.63 -8.97
CA LYS A 33 -15.28 0.40 -7.65
C LYS A 33 -14.06 -0.52 -7.71
N TYR A 34 -14.12 -1.54 -8.56
CA TYR A 34 -12.97 -2.42 -8.81
C TYR A 34 -11.78 -1.67 -9.42
N GLU A 35 -12.01 -0.84 -10.44
CA GLU A 35 -10.95 -0.01 -11.04
C GLU A 35 -10.32 0.95 -10.03
N GLU A 36 -11.15 1.62 -9.22
CA GLU A 36 -10.70 2.47 -8.12
C GLU A 36 -9.88 1.69 -7.08
N GLY A 37 -10.32 0.47 -6.74
CA GLY A 37 -9.63 -0.42 -5.81
C GLY A 37 -8.24 -0.82 -6.31
N ILE A 38 -8.13 -1.18 -7.60
CA ILE A 38 -6.85 -1.51 -8.24
C ILE A 38 -5.91 -0.29 -8.25
N ALA A 39 -6.42 0.90 -8.55
CA ALA A 39 -5.62 2.12 -8.52
C ALA A 39 -5.09 2.44 -7.11
N ASN A 40 -5.92 2.27 -6.06
CA ASN A 40 -5.49 2.45 -4.68
C ASN A 40 -4.47 1.40 -4.25
N THR A 41 -4.68 0.14 -4.62
CA THR A 41 -3.75 -0.96 -4.32
C THR A 41 -2.37 -0.69 -4.91
N ARG A 42 -2.30 -0.32 -6.19
CA ARG A 42 -1.03 0.04 -6.85
C ARG A 42 -0.33 1.19 -6.14
N PHE A 43 -1.07 2.23 -5.77
CA PHE A 43 -0.50 3.36 -5.04
C PHE A 43 0.09 2.96 -3.68
N CYS A 44 -0.60 2.09 -2.93
CA CYS A 44 -0.10 1.59 -1.66
C CYS A 44 1.19 0.77 -1.85
N LEU A 45 1.21 -0.14 -2.82
CA LEU A 45 2.39 -0.95 -3.14
C LEU A 45 3.59 -0.09 -3.54
N ASP A 46 3.37 0.94 -4.38
CA ASP A 46 4.42 1.88 -4.78
C ASP A 46 5.03 2.64 -3.59
N ILE A 47 4.23 2.99 -2.57
CA ILE A 47 4.75 3.64 -1.37
C ILE A 47 5.55 2.65 -0.53
N LEU A 48 5.06 1.41 -0.38
CA LEU A 48 5.76 0.38 0.38
C LEU A 48 7.11 0.05 -0.25
N ASP A 49 7.16 -0.16 -1.57
CA ASP A 49 8.39 -0.42 -2.32
C ASP A 49 9.42 0.72 -2.16
N LYS A 50 8.98 1.98 -2.33
CA LYS A 50 9.87 3.14 -2.10
C LYS A 50 10.36 3.24 -0.67
N THR A 51 9.53 2.85 0.30
CA THR A 51 9.88 2.88 1.72
C THR A 51 10.88 1.77 2.03
N GLU A 52 10.65 0.57 1.52
CA GLU A 52 11.57 -0.57 1.63
C GLU A 52 12.93 -0.23 1.04
N GLN A 53 12.99 0.27 -0.20
CA GLN A 53 14.24 0.69 -0.84
C GLN A 53 15.00 1.74 -0.02
N LYS A 54 14.27 2.69 0.59
CA LYS A 54 14.87 3.71 1.44
C LYS A 54 15.42 3.10 2.73
N ILE A 55 14.71 2.16 3.35
CA ILE A 55 15.21 1.43 4.52
C ILE A 55 16.47 0.68 4.14
N THR A 56 16.44 -0.10 3.05
CA THR A 56 17.61 -0.85 2.57
C THR A 56 18.83 0.03 2.34
N GLN A 57 18.66 1.22 1.77
CA GLN A 57 19.77 2.17 1.58
C GLN A 57 20.35 2.70 2.90
N LEU A 58 19.50 2.90 3.91
CA LEU A 58 19.94 3.37 5.22
C LEU A 58 20.62 2.28 6.04
N THR A 59 20.32 1.02 5.76
CA THR A 59 20.80 -0.14 6.50
C THR A 59 21.96 -0.83 5.80
N MET A 60 22.64 -0.21 4.83
CA MET A 60 23.83 -0.80 4.23
C MET A 60 25.02 -0.74 5.21
N ASN A 61 25.72 -1.86 5.37
CA ASN A 61 26.97 -1.91 6.13
C ASN A 61 28.16 -1.38 5.32
N ALA A 62 29.34 -1.33 5.94
CA ALA A 62 30.58 -0.86 5.32
C ALA A 62 31.02 -1.70 4.10
N ASP A 63 30.52 -2.94 3.99
CA ASP A 63 30.81 -3.87 2.88
C ASP A 63 29.79 -3.72 1.72
N GLY A 64 28.81 -2.81 1.85
CA GLY A 64 27.79 -2.55 0.83
C GLY A 64 26.66 -3.56 0.81
N GLU A 65 26.55 -4.42 1.84
CA GLU A 65 25.48 -5.39 1.99
C GLU A 65 24.34 -4.85 2.87
N PRO A 66 23.07 -5.23 2.62
CA PRO A 66 21.97 -4.88 3.51
C PRO A 66 22.14 -5.53 4.89
N ASP A 67 22.37 -4.70 5.91
CA ASP A 67 22.38 -5.10 7.32
C ASP A 67 20.97 -5.01 7.90
N VAL A 68 20.23 -6.13 7.81
CA VAL A 68 18.88 -6.24 8.38
C VAL A 68 18.88 -6.71 9.83
N SER A 69 20.03 -6.68 10.53
CA SER A 69 20.13 -7.14 11.92
C SER A 69 19.23 -6.36 12.88
N ASP A 70 19.02 -5.07 12.64
CA ASP A 70 18.10 -4.21 13.41
C ASP A 70 16.60 -4.52 13.17
N PHE A 71 16.27 -5.28 12.10
CA PHE A 71 14.90 -5.58 11.69
C PHE A 71 14.53 -7.07 11.85
N LYS A 72 15.43 -7.91 12.36
CA LYS A 72 15.04 -9.25 12.78
C LYS A 72 14.14 -9.12 14.00
N GLU A 73 12.87 -9.48 13.86
CA GLU A 73 11.97 -9.70 15.00
C GLU A 73 12.70 -10.58 16.03
N GLU A 74 12.97 -10.00 17.20
CA GLU A 74 13.23 -10.79 18.40
C GLU A 74 12.00 -11.66 18.62
N GLN A 75 12.15 -12.97 18.41
CA GLN A 75 11.16 -13.96 18.80
C GLN A 75 11.05 -14.07 20.32
#